data_AF-A0AAV8Y5E6-F1
#
_entry.id   AF-A0AAV8Y5E6-F1
#
_cell.length_a   1.000
_cell.length_b   1.000
_cell.length_c   1.000
_cell.angle_alpha   90.00
_cell.angle_beta   90.00
_cell.angle_gamma   90.00
#
_symmetry.space_group_name_H-M   'P 1'
#
loop_
_entity.id
_entity.type
_entity.pdbx_description
1 polymer ?
#
loop_
_entity_poly.entity_id
_entity_poly.type
_entity_poly.pdbx_seq_one_letter_code
_entity_poly.pdbx_strand_id
1 'polypeptide(L)'
;YMNHRLNTRTTGAYSFQNAFFYLQWDDDDAVYELDDPVAANLVTMRKTRRRSKLHPHKQRSKYICRPELTVEAGNHFVWEFEPGHNTLNVPADAAILHHYRICEFGGDDCIKTASVVDKTAYRYKDVLATAVGAQYDRLKTRCDLAELRLPQARVFNKLMSLLNAGQR
;
A
#
# COMPACT_ATOMS: atom_id res chain seq x y z
N TYR A 1 -22.24 3.42 -3.85
CA TYR A 1 -20.79 3.59 -4.03
C TYR A 1 -20.41 4.57 -5.17
N MET A 2 -21.31 5.42 -5.67
CA MET A 2 -21.00 6.54 -6.59
C MET A 2 -22.05 7.67 -6.46
N ASN A 3 -22.10 8.37 -5.32
CA ASN A 3 -23.03 9.50 -5.14
C ASN A 3 -22.42 10.87 -5.52
N HIS A 4 -21.17 10.89 -5.95
CA HIS A 4 -20.52 12.10 -6.45
C HIS A 4 -20.63 12.16 -7.97
N ARG A 5 -21.40 13.10 -8.51
CA ARG A 5 -21.37 13.44 -9.94
C ARG A 5 -20.00 14.04 -10.26
N LEU A 6 -19.11 13.24 -10.83
CA LEU A 6 -17.78 13.68 -11.25
C LEU A 6 -17.85 14.15 -12.71
N ASN A 7 -17.42 15.39 -12.98
CA ASN A 7 -17.29 15.87 -14.35
C ASN A 7 -16.00 15.33 -14.98
N THR A 8 -16.10 14.22 -15.69
CA THR A 8 -14.95 13.59 -16.35
C THR A 8 -14.53 14.29 -17.65
N ARG A 9 -15.38 15.15 -18.23
CA ARG A 9 -15.12 15.80 -19.54
C ARG A 9 -13.94 16.77 -19.48
N THR A 10 -13.83 17.54 -18.40
CA THR A 10 -12.73 18.49 -18.17
C THR A 10 -11.61 17.89 -17.31
N THR A 11 -11.73 16.63 -16.90
CA THR A 11 -10.74 15.98 -16.04
C THR A 11 -9.51 15.61 -16.88
N GLY A 12 -8.40 16.32 -16.65
CA GLY A 12 -7.09 16.02 -17.21
C GLY A 12 -6.25 15.09 -16.34
N ALA A 13 -6.53 14.99 -15.03
CA ALA A 13 -5.85 14.03 -14.15
C ALA A 13 -6.71 13.62 -12.95
N TYR A 14 -6.41 12.46 -12.38
CA TYR A 14 -7.00 11.93 -11.15
C TYR A 14 -5.94 11.93 -10.06
N SER A 15 -6.12 12.71 -9.00
CA SER A 15 -5.21 12.78 -7.85
C SER A 15 -5.72 11.94 -6.70
N PHE A 16 -4.84 11.12 -6.12
CA PHE A 16 -5.16 10.24 -4.99
C PHE A 16 -4.46 10.73 -3.72
N GLN A 17 -5.17 10.70 -2.60
CA GLN A 17 -4.56 10.98 -1.30
C GLN A 17 -3.60 9.87 -0.91
N ASN A 18 -2.47 10.25 -0.34
CA ASN A 18 -1.47 9.29 0.12
C ASN A 18 -1.82 8.77 1.51
N ALA A 19 -1.73 7.44 1.67
CA ALA A 19 -1.79 6.73 2.94
C ALA A 19 -0.45 6.05 3.21
N PHE A 20 0.20 6.41 4.31
CA PHE A 20 1.43 5.72 4.73
C PHE A 20 1.12 4.42 5.47
N PHE A 21 1.69 3.33 4.94
CA PHE A 21 1.77 2.02 5.55
C PHE A 21 3.22 1.81 6.00
N TYR A 22 3.54 2.13 7.25
CA TYR A 22 4.90 2.00 7.72
C TYR A 22 5.29 0.53 7.91
N LEU A 23 6.46 0.16 7.39
CA LEU A 23 6.94 -1.22 7.43
C LEU A 23 7.30 -1.69 8.84
N GLN A 24 7.52 -0.76 9.77
CA GLN A 24 7.83 -1.04 11.17
C GLN A 24 6.61 -1.41 12.01
N TRP A 25 5.39 -1.15 11.52
CA TRP A 25 4.24 -1.81 12.12
C TRP A 25 4.32 -3.30 11.87
N ASP A 26 3.82 -4.04 12.84
CA ASP A 26 3.71 -5.48 12.74
C ASP A 26 2.90 -5.93 11.52
N ASP A 27 3.17 -7.15 11.08
CA ASP A 27 2.32 -7.81 10.09
C ASP A 27 0.91 -8.05 10.65
N ASP A 28 -0.08 -8.00 9.77
CA ASP A 28 -1.46 -8.35 10.08
C ASP A 28 -1.58 -9.83 10.43
N ASP A 29 -2.24 -10.16 11.54
CA ASP A 29 -2.33 -11.55 11.97
C ASP A 29 -3.07 -12.45 10.96
N ALA A 30 -3.88 -11.88 10.05
CA ALA A 30 -4.55 -12.65 9.01
C ALA A 30 -3.60 -13.37 8.03
N VAL A 31 -2.33 -12.96 7.94
CA VAL A 31 -1.37 -13.66 7.06
C VAL A 31 -0.92 -15.01 7.60
N TYR A 32 -1.06 -15.26 8.91
CA TYR A 32 -0.73 -16.56 9.52
C TYR A 32 -1.82 -17.61 9.27
N GLU A 33 -3.00 -17.18 8.84
CA GLU A 33 -4.12 -18.05 8.46
C GLU A 33 -4.13 -18.37 6.95
N LEU A 34 -3.19 -17.81 6.18
CA LEU A 34 -3.06 -18.09 4.75
C LEU A 34 -2.26 -19.37 4.52
N ASP A 35 -2.73 -20.19 3.60
CA ASP A 35 -2.11 -21.43 3.14
C ASP A 35 -1.22 -21.22 1.90
N ASP A 36 -1.49 -20.19 1.09
CA ASP A 36 -0.67 -19.79 -0.05
C ASP A 36 0.57 -18.98 0.38
N PRO A 37 1.80 -19.50 0.18
CA PRO A 37 3.04 -18.78 0.48
C PRO A 37 3.21 -17.48 -0.32
N VAL A 38 2.66 -17.39 -1.54
CA VAL A 38 2.74 -16.16 -2.34
C VAL A 38 1.91 -15.08 -1.67
N ALA A 39 0.61 -15.33 -1.46
CA ALA A 39 -0.28 -14.39 -0.78
C ALA A 39 0.23 -13.99 0.61
N ALA A 40 0.72 -14.95 1.40
CA ALA A 40 1.23 -14.71 2.74
C ALA A 40 2.48 -13.80 2.77
N ASN A 41 3.23 -13.73 1.68
CA ASN A 41 4.43 -12.89 1.56
C ASN A 41 4.19 -11.55 0.86
N LEU A 42 3.01 -11.30 0.28
CA LEU A 42 2.69 -10.00 -0.33
C LEU A 42 2.68 -8.90 0.74
N VAL A 43 3.43 -7.82 0.51
CA VAL A 43 3.44 -6.65 1.40
C VAL A 43 2.05 -6.07 1.61
N THR A 44 1.18 -6.16 0.60
CA THR A 44 -0.21 -5.68 0.65
C THR A 44 -1.10 -6.51 1.56
N MET A 45 -0.75 -7.79 1.79
CA MET A 45 -1.45 -8.67 2.74
C MET A 45 -0.84 -8.56 4.14
N ARG A 46 0.49 -8.43 4.23
CA ARG A 46 1.23 -8.33 5.49
C ARG A 46 1.06 -6.98 6.18
N LYS A 47 1.23 -5.88 5.45
CA LYS A 47 1.24 -4.53 6.02
C LYS A 47 -0.10 -3.86 5.77
N THR A 48 -1.08 -4.13 6.61
CA THR A 48 -2.44 -3.57 6.48
C THR A 48 -2.65 -2.32 7.32
N ARG A 49 -1.73 -2.02 8.23
CA ARG A 49 -1.86 -0.85 9.10
C ARG A 49 -1.34 0.39 8.39
N ARG A 50 -2.13 1.46 8.42
CA ARG A 50 -1.77 2.78 7.91
C ARG A 50 -2.01 3.88 8.93
N ARG A 51 -1.39 5.05 8.72
CA ARG A 51 -1.75 6.26 9.46
C ARG A 51 -3.24 6.57 9.24
N SER A 52 -3.92 6.99 10.30
CA SER A 52 -5.35 7.34 10.22
C SER A 52 -5.57 8.56 9.33
N LYS A 53 -4.71 9.58 9.49
CA LYS A 53 -4.76 10.82 8.71
C LYS A 53 -4.09 10.60 7.35
N LEU A 54 -4.85 10.85 6.29
CA LEU A 54 -4.36 10.88 4.92
C LEU A 54 -3.64 12.20 4.61
N HIS A 55 -2.67 12.17 3.71
CA HIS A 55 -2.08 13.41 3.20
C HIS A 55 -3.09 14.17 2.35
N PRO A 56 -3.13 15.52 2.44
CA PRO A 56 -3.92 16.34 1.54
C PRO A 56 -3.54 16.09 0.08
N HIS A 57 -4.48 16.32 -0.84
CA HIS A 57 -4.16 16.33 -2.27
C HIS A 57 -3.01 17.30 -2.57
N LYS A 58 -2.21 16.96 -3.59
CA LYS A 58 -0.99 17.68 -4.01
C LYS A 58 0.17 17.59 -3.00
N GLN A 59 -0.03 17.05 -1.79
CA GLN A 59 1.03 16.76 -0.84
C GLN A 59 1.33 15.26 -0.82
N ARG A 60 2.49 14.86 -1.37
CA ARG A 60 2.88 13.44 -1.46
C ARG A 60 1.90 12.55 -2.25
N SER A 61 0.89 13.14 -2.89
CA SER A 61 -0.02 12.47 -3.81
C SER A 61 0.72 11.89 -5.00
N LYS A 62 0.08 10.90 -5.62
CA LYS A 62 0.37 10.49 -6.99
C LYS A 62 -0.93 10.63 -7.79
N TYR A 63 -0.77 10.72 -9.10
CA TYR A 63 -1.88 10.97 -10.00
C TYR A 63 -1.73 10.13 -11.26
N ILE A 64 -2.86 9.90 -11.90
CA ILE A 64 -2.94 9.37 -13.27
C ILE A 64 -3.40 10.53 -14.12
N CYS A 65 -2.60 10.93 -15.11
CA CYS A 65 -2.95 12.02 -16.03
C CYS A 65 -3.31 11.49 -17.41
N ARG A 66 -4.08 12.30 -18.15
CA ARG A 66 -4.35 12.15 -19.57
C ARG A 66 -3.25 12.91 -20.32
N PRO A 67 -2.32 12.21 -20.98
CA PRO A 67 -1.16 12.85 -21.60
C PRO A 67 -1.58 13.93 -22.61
N GLU A 68 -2.65 13.70 -23.37
CA GLU A 68 -3.16 14.63 -24.39
C GLU A 68 -3.73 15.94 -23.85
N LEU A 69 -3.92 16.04 -22.52
CA LEU A 69 -4.41 17.24 -21.84
C LEU A 69 -3.36 17.84 -20.90
N THR A 70 -2.18 17.21 -20.79
CA THR A 70 -1.16 17.56 -19.80
C THR A 70 0.00 18.24 -20.52
N VAL A 71 0.26 19.50 -20.17
CA VAL A 71 1.41 20.26 -20.70
C VAL A 71 2.65 19.96 -19.86
N GLU A 72 2.51 19.99 -18.52
CA GLU A 72 3.64 19.75 -17.62
C GLU A 72 3.27 18.88 -16.41
N ALA A 73 3.92 17.72 -16.31
CA ALA A 73 3.78 16.79 -15.21
C ALA A 73 4.68 17.18 -14.02
N GLY A 74 4.09 17.44 -12.86
CA GLY A 74 4.84 17.66 -11.61
C GLY A 74 5.00 16.39 -10.76
N ASN A 75 5.77 16.47 -9.68
CA ASN A 75 6.06 15.31 -8.82
C ASN A 75 4.83 14.74 -8.07
N HIS A 76 3.93 15.62 -7.63
CA HIS A 76 2.74 15.24 -6.83
C HIS A 76 1.41 15.59 -7.48
N PHE A 77 1.42 16.43 -8.50
CA PHE A 77 0.27 16.87 -9.28
C PHE A 77 0.77 17.38 -10.64
N VAL A 78 -0.12 17.44 -11.63
CA VAL A 78 0.15 18.10 -12.90
C VAL A 78 0.28 19.61 -12.66
N TRP A 79 1.38 20.21 -13.13
CA TRP A 79 1.62 21.65 -13.00
C TRP A 79 0.81 22.45 -14.01
N GLU A 80 0.70 21.95 -15.25
CA GLU A 80 -0.03 22.63 -16.32
C GLU A 80 -0.84 21.66 -17.18
N PHE A 81 -2.06 22.08 -17.52
CA PHE A 81 -2.98 21.40 -18.42
C PHE A 81 -3.30 22.27 -19.64
N GLU A 82 -3.74 21.65 -20.72
CA GLU A 82 -4.43 22.34 -21.80
C GLU A 82 -5.61 23.17 -21.26
N PRO A 83 -5.89 24.37 -21.82
CA PRO A 83 -6.94 25.25 -21.33
C PRO A 83 -8.29 24.54 -21.13
N GLY A 84 -8.94 24.80 -19.99
CA GLY A 84 -10.24 24.21 -19.64
C GLY A 84 -10.17 22.84 -18.97
N HIS A 85 -8.97 22.30 -18.72
CA HIS A 85 -8.79 21.02 -18.04
C HIS A 85 -8.17 21.18 -16.66
N ASN A 86 -8.49 20.23 -15.77
CA ASN A 86 -8.03 20.28 -14.38
C ASN A 86 -7.87 18.88 -13.76
N THR A 87 -7.33 18.86 -12.54
CA THR A 87 -7.25 17.66 -11.72
C THR A 87 -8.56 17.41 -10.98
N LEU A 88 -9.06 16.19 -11.07
CA LEU A 88 -10.08 15.65 -10.19
C LEU A 88 -9.42 15.06 -8.93
N ASN A 89 -9.77 15.60 -7.77
CA ASN A 89 -9.39 15.03 -6.48
C ASN A 89 -10.28 13.82 -6.20
N VAL A 90 -9.71 12.62 -6.25
CA VAL A 90 -10.45 11.38 -6.01
C VAL A 90 -10.79 11.29 -4.51
N PRO A 91 -12.07 11.17 -4.15
CA PRO A 91 -12.49 10.99 -2.77
C PRO A 91 -11.86 9.74 -2.13
N ALA A 92 -11.45 9.85 -0.87
CA ALA A 92 -10.75 8.76 -0.17
C ALA A 92 -11.60 7.50 0.07
N ASP A 93 -12.94 7.62 0.07
CA ASP A 93 -13.87 6.50 0.12
C ASP A 93 -13.98 5.76 -1.24
N ALA A 94 -13.58 6.40 -2.33
CA ALA A 94 -13.46 5.79 -3.65
C ALA A 94 -12.09 5.12 -3.83
N ALA A 95 -10.99 5.84 -3.56
CA ALA A 95 -9.64 5.29 -3.66
C ALA A 95 -8.60 6.11 -2.88
N ILE A 96 -7.57 5.40 -2.40
CA ILE A 96 -6.36 5.98 -1.79
C ILE A 96 -5.11 5.36 -2.40
N LEU A 97 -3.99 6.06 -2.29
CA LEU A 97 -2.67 5.55 -2.67
C LEU A 97 -1.99 4.91 -1.47
N HIS A 98 -1.74 3.60 -1.54
CA HIS A 98 -0.94 2.87 -0.56
C HIS A 98 0.53 3.20 -0.76
N HIS A 99 1.19 3.73 0.26
CA HIS A 99 2.62 4.04 0.24
C HIS A 99 3.31 3.32 1.39
N TYR A 100 3.87 2.16 1.05
CA TYR A 100 4.67 1.33 1.93
C TYR A 100 6.06 1.92 2.10
N ARG A 101 6.47 2.23 3.34
CA ARG A 101 7.76 2.89 3.58
C ARG A 101 8.31 2.69 4.99
N ILE A 102 9.59 2.95 5.16
CA ILE A 102 10.22 3.14 6.48
C ILE A 102 9.94 4.57 6.98
N CYS A 103 9.90 4.79 8.30
CA CYS A 103 9.77 6.13 8.91
C CYS A 103 10.74 7.15 8.27
N GLU A 104 10.26 8.37 8.04
CA GLU A 104 10.91 9.37 7.17
C GLU A 104 12.22 9.94 7.68
N PHE A 105 12.41 9.95 9.00
CA PHE A 105 13.53 10.63 9.66
C PHE A 105 14.40 9.65 10.46
N GLY A 106 14.29 8.34 10.18
CA GLY A 106 14.84 7.30 11.04
C GLY A 106 14.02 7.09 12.32
N GLY A 107 14.38 6.04 13.07
CA GLY A 107 13.66 5.64 14.29
C GLY A 107 12.23 5.13 14.04
N ASP A 108 11.44 5.07 15.11
CA ASP A 108 10.10 4.44 15.13
C ASP A 108 8.99 5.37 15.62
N ASP A 109 9.22 6.68 15.66
CA ASP A 109 8.19 7.62 16.14
C ASP A 109 6.97 7.68 15.23
N CYS A 110 7.14 7.36 13.94
CA CYS A 110 6.04 7.39 12.99
C CYS A 110 4.95 6.34 13.31
N ILE A 111 5.33 5.19 13.90
CA ILE A 111 4.40 4.12 14.27
C ILE A 111 3.67 4.37 15.59
N LYS A 112 4.10 5.40 16.36
CA LYS A 112 3.41 5.87 17.58
C LYS A 112 2.19 6.75 17.27
N THR A 113 2.03 7.18 16.02
CA THR A 113 0.90 8.02 15.59
C THR A 113 -0.39 7.22 15.42
N ALA A 114 -1.54 7.89 15.48
CA ALA A 114 -2.84 7.26 15.28
C ALA A 114 -2.87 6.47 13.96
N SER A 115 -3.32 5.21 14.05
CA SER A 115 -3.36 4.26 12.94
C SER A 115 -4.70 3.53 12.86
N VAL A 116 -5.00 2.99 11.69
CA VAL A 116 -6.13 2.11 11.42
C VAL A 116 -5.66 0.89 10.63
N VAL A 117 -6.35 -0.24 10.80
CA VAL A 117 -6.18 -1.41 9.95
C VAL A 117 -7.03 -1.21 8.69
N ASP A 118 -6.38 -1.31 7.53
CA ASP A 118 -6.98 -1.15 6.21
C ASP A 118 -6.70 -2.41 5.37
N LYS A 119 -7.71 -3.28 5.27
CA LYS A 119 -7.68 -4.51 4.50
C LYS A 119 -8.25 -4.34 3.09
N THR A 120 -8.38 -3.11 2.58
CA THR A 120 -9.00 -2.88 1.25
C THR A 120 -8.27 -3.64 0.13
N ALA A 121 -6.94 -3.79 0.23
CA ALA A 121 -6.15 -4.56 -0.73
C ALA A 121 -6.50 -6.07 -0.77
N TYR A 122 -7.06 -6.64 0.31
CA TYR A 122 -7.45 -8.07 0.35
C TYR A 122 -8.52 -8.42 -0.69
N ARG A 123 -9.29 -7.42 -1.16
CA ARG A 123 -10.25 -7.60 -2.28
C ARG A 123 -9.58 -8.11 -3.56
N TYR A 124 -8.27 -7.88 -3.70
CA TYR A 124 -7.48 -8.28 -4.86
C TYR A 124 -6.51 -9.42 -4.54
N LYS A 125 -6.60 -10.05 -3.36
CA LYS A 125 -5.65 -11.06 -2.88
C LYS A 125 -5.39 -12.15 -3.92
N ASP A 126 -6.45 -12.82 -4.38
CA ASP A 126 -6.32 -14.00 -5.22
C ASP A 126 -5.75 -13.67 -6.60
N VAL A 127 -6.18 -12.55 -7.19
CA VAL A 127 -5.69 -12.06 -8.49
C VAL A 127 -4.21 -11.64 -8.38
N LEU A 128 -3.85 -10.94 -7.30
CA LEU A 128 -2.46 -10.54 -7.06
C LEU A 128 -1.56 -11.74 -6.81
N ALA A 129 -1.99 -12.67 -5.96
CA ALA A 129 -1.23 -13.88 -5.65
C ALA A 129 -1.00 -14.72 -6.92
N THR A 130 -2.02 -14.91 -7.74
CA THR A 130 -1.91 -15.61 -9.01
C THR A 130 -0.91 -14.93 -9.95
N ALA A 131 -1.05 -13.60 -10.15
CA ALA A 131 -0.20 -12.85 -11.07
C ALA A 131 1.27 -12.81 -10.61
N VAL A 132 1.49 -12.60 -9.31
CA VAL A 132 2.84 -12.57 -8.71
C VAL A 132 3.45 -13.97 -8.70
N GLY A 133 2.68 -15.00 -8.37
CA GLY A 133 3.13 -16.40 -8.40
C GLY A 133 3.62 -16.82 -9.78
N ALA A 134 2.86 -16.48 -10.83
CA ALA A 134 3.27 -16.74 -12.21
C ALA A 134 4.60 -16.04 -12.59
N GLN A 135 4.83 -14.81 -12.09
CA GLN A 135 6.11 -14.12 -12.32
C GLN A 135 7.24 -14.71 -11.48
N TYR A 136 6.96 -15.12 -10.24
CA TYR A 136 7.91 -15.79 -9.36
C TYR A 136 8.39 -17.09 -10.00
N ASP A 137 7.49 -17.98 -10.42
CA ASP A 137 7.86 -19.27 -11.04
C ASP A 137 8.70 -19.08 -12.31
N ARG A 138 8.33 -18.09 -13.14
CA ARG A 138 9.07 -17.75 -14.37
C ARG A 138 10.50 -17.29 -14.08
N LEU A 139 10.72 -16.60 -12.96
CA LEU A 139 12.00 -15.98 -12.62
C LEU A 139 12.79 -16.81 -11.60
N LYS A 140 12.18 -17.74 -10.89
CA LYS A 140 12.76 -18.48 -9.77
C LYS A 140 14.12 -19.10 -10.12
N THR A 141 14.14 -19.97 -11.12
CA THR A 141 15.39 -20.63 -11.56
C THR A 141 16.32 -19.67 -12.27
N ARG A 142 15.79 -18.70 -13.02
CA ARG A 142 16.59 -17.76 -13.82
C ARG A 142 17.35 -16.74 -12.97
N CYS A 143 16.79 -16.38 -11.82
CA CYS A 143 17.29 -15.34 -10.93
C CYS A 143 17.71 -15.88 -9.58
N ASP A 144 17.72 -17.21 -9.39
CA ASP A 144 18.02 -17.89 -8.12
C ASP A 144 17.23 -17.30 -6.94
N LEU A 145 15.91 -17.16 -7.13
CA LEU A 145 15.05 -16.55 -6.12
C LEU A 145 14.88 -17.48 -4.92
N ALA A 146 14.94 -16.90 -3.73
CA ALA A 146 14.71 -17.62 -2.48
C ALA A 146 13.33 -18.30 -2.46
N GLU A 147 13.26 -19.45 -1.78
CA GLU A 147 11.99 -20.17 -1.56
C GLU A 147 11.02 -19.34 -0.72
N LEU A 148 9.78 -19.25 -1.20
CA LEU A 148 8.69 -18.63 -0.44
C LEU A 148 8.24 -19.57 0.66
N ARG A 149 8.19 -19.06 1.90
CA ARG A 149 7.77 -19.83 3.08
C ARG A 149 6.60 -19.13 3.73
N LEU A 150 5.71 -19.92 4.34
CA LEU A 150 4.68 -19.37 5.20
C LEU A 150 5.33 -18.63 6.38
N PRO A 151 4.82 -17.44 6.74
CA PRO A 151 5.33 -16.69 7.88
C PRO A 151 5.12 -17.51 9.16
N GLN A 152 6.16 -17.58 10.00
CA GLN A 152 6.08 -18.32 11.26
C GLN A 152 5.13 -17.60 12.22
N ALA A 153 4.21 -18.36 12.83
CA ALA A 153 3.21 -17.81 13.74
C ALA A 153 3.85 -17.02 14.89
N ARG A 154 3.29 -15.85 15.18
CA ARG A 154 3.70 -14.96 16.29
C ARG A 154 3.71 -15.64 17.66
N VAL A 155 2.86 -16.64 17.88
CA VAL A 155 2.70 -17.32 19.16
C VAL A 155 4.02 -17.96 19.61
N PHE A 156 4.77 -18.59 18.70
CA PHE A 156 6.05 -19.21 19.03
C PHE A 156 7.09 -18.16 19.48
N ASN A 157 7.16 -17.03 18.78
CA ASN A 157 8.10 -15.95 19.11
C ASN A 157 7.75 -15.24 20.42
N LYS A 158 6.46 -15.06 20.71
CA LYS A 158 6.01 -14.47 21.97
C LYS A 158 6.25 -15.40 23.16
N LEU A 159 5.96 -16.70 23.01
CA LEU A 159 6.25 -17.71 24.04
C LEU A 159 7.76 -17.81 24.31
N MET A 160 8.59 -17.85 23.27
CA MET A 160 10.05 -17.88 23.40
C MET A 160 10.60 -16.60 24.05
N SER A 161 10.04 -15.43 23.72
CA SER A 161 10.44 -14.17 24.36
C SER A 161 10.11 -14.13 25.86
N LEU A 162 8.96 -14.69 26.27
CA LEU A 162 8.55 -14.80 27.66
C LEU A 162 9.38 -15.83 28.43
N LEU A 163 9.72 -16.97 27.80
CA LEU A 163 10.60 -17.98 28.38
C LEU A 163 12.03 -17.45 28.61
N ASN A 164 12.56 -16.66 27.67
CA ASN A 164 13.88 -16.04 27.80
C ASN A 164 13.91 -14.85 28.79
N ALA A 165 12.78 -14.16 28.99
CA ALA A 165 12.67 -13.09 29.98
C ALA A 165 12.58 -13.60 31.42
N GLY A 166 12.14 -14.86 31.63
CA GLY A 166 12.10 -15.51 32.94
C GLY A 166 13.42 -16.16 33.40
N GLN A 167 14.48 -16.05 32.60
CA GLN A 167 15.82 -16.61 32.89
C GLN A 167 16.87 -15.54 33.27
N ARG A 168 16.45 -14.31 33.61
CA ARG A 168 17.33 -13.25 34.13
C ARG A 168 16.95 -12.85 35.54
#